data_AF-A0A0C3AYV0-F1
#
_entry.id   AF-A0A0C3AYV0-F1
#
_cell.length_a   1.000
_cell.length_b   1.000
_cell.length_c   1.000
_cell.angle_alpha   90.00
_cell.angle_beta   90.00
_cell.angle_gamma   90.00
#
_symmetry.space_group_name_H-M   'P 1'
#
loop_
_entity.id
_entity.type
_entity.pdbx_description
1 polymer ?
#
loop_
_entity_poly.entity_id
_entity_poly.type
_entity_poly.pdbx_seq_one_letter_code
_entity_poly.pdbx_strand_id
1 'polypeptide(L)'
;MEQACEVTEDYSMISRHLPGLVDDFSSIIFAWDGDGTPKWITDLNGKKLPQLRKLCRLEADISGLHDSLKPRRSVFNLGSYYQTPLTIFILLGGTKLQARLRWKEKGTIREGPVTIVPGALE
;
A
#
# COMPACT_ATOMS: atom_id res chain seq x y z
N MET A 1 15.07 19.36 17.23
CA MET A 1 14.77 17.93 17.01
C MET A 1 13.65 17.88 15.99
N GLU A 2 13.96 17.44 14.77
CA GLU A 2 12.96 17.25 13.72
C GLU A 2 12.16 16.00 14.08
N GLN A 3 10.84 16.12 14.19
CA GLN A 3 9.98 15.00 14.55
C GLN A 3 9.72 14.19 13.29
N ALA A 4 10.30 13.00 13.21
CA ALA A 4 9.98 12.05 12.15
C ALA A 4 8.63 11.41 12.46
N CYS A 5 7.71 11.46 11.49
CA CYS A 5 6.43 10.78 11.57
C CYS A 5 6.55 9.42 10.87
N GLU A 6 6.19 8.37 11.59
CA GLU A 6 6.17 7.00 11.09
C GLU A 6 4.71 6.58 10.87
N VAL A 7 4.40 6.14 9.65
CA VAL A 7 3.08 5.66 9.28
C VAL A 7 3.22 4.25 8.72
N THR A 8 2.42 3.32 9.21
CA THR A 8 2.40 1.94 8.76
C THR A 8 1.01 1.60 8.27
N GLU A 9 0.92 1.13 7.03
CA GLU A 9 -0.35 0.75 6.40
C GLU A 9 -0.30 -0.70 5.93
N ASP A 10 -1.29 -1.48 6.35
CA ASP A 10 -1.40 -2.89 6.00
C ASP A 10 -2.31 -3.08 4.79
N TYR A 11 -1.79 -3.77 3.78
CA TYR A 11 -2.49 -4.13 2.56
C TYR A 11 -2.71 -5.64 2.51
N SER A 12 -3.86 -6.05 1.98
CA SER A 12 -4.14 -7.45 1.64
C SER A 12 -4.64 -7.52 0.21
N MET A 13 -3.85 -8.14 -0.65
CA MET A 13 -4.28 -8.46 -2.01
C MET A 13 -4.81 -9.89 -2.03
N ILE A 14 -5.92 -10.11 -2.73
CA ILE A 14 -6.60 -11.40 -2.82
C ILE A 14 -6.84 -11.73 -4.29
N SER A 15 -6.43 -12.91 -4.73
CA SER A 15 -6.66 -13.38 -6.09
C SER A 15 -6.95 -14.88 -6.12
N ARG A 16 -7.71 -15.31 -7.13
CA ARG A 16 -7.87 -16.75 -7.46
C ARG A 16 -6.70 -17.31 -8.26
N HIS A 17 -5.94 -16.44 -8.92
CA HIS A 17 -4.84 -16.81 -9.81
C HIS A 17 -3.53 -16.17 -9.33
N LEU A 18 -2.46 -16.96 -9.26
CA LEU A 18 -1.14 -16.49 -8.84
C LEU A 18 -0.61 -15.32 -9.71
N PRO A 19 -0.69 -15.37 -11.05
CA PRO A 19 -0.10 -14.32 -11.89
C PRO A 19 -0.72 -12.92 -11.68
N GLY A 20 -1.97 -12.83 -11.23
CA GLY A 20 -2.63 -11.52 -11.01
C GLY A 20 -2.35 -10.86 -9.67
N LEU A 21 -1.48 -11.44 -8.82
CA LEU A 21 -1.29 -11.02 -7.43
C LEU A 21 0.10 -10.45 -7.14
N VAL A 22 1.07 -10.58 -8.06
CA VAL A 22 2.48 -10.63 -7.66
C VAL A 22 3.43 -9.89 -8.58
N ASP A 23 2.97 -9.13 -9.58
CA ASP A 23 3.90 -8.41 -10.43
C ASP A 23 4.23 -7.03 -9.83
N ASP A 24 3.22 -6.22 -9.57
CA ASP A 24 3.39 -4.86 -9.07
C ASP A 24 2.38 -4.50 -7.97
N PHE A 25 2.87 -3.72 -7.00
CA PHE A 25 2.05 -3.01 -6.03
C PHE A 25 2.07 -1.52 -6.35
N SER A 26 0.90 -0.88 -6.32
CA SER A 26 0.75 0.56 -6.52
C SER A 26 -0.25 1.14 -5.53
N SER A 27 0.13 2.23 -4.85
CA SER A 27 -0.75 2.96 -3.93
C SER A 27 -0.52 4.47 -4.01
N ILE A 28 -1.57 5.26 -3.82
CA ILE A 28 -1.49 6.72 -3.86
C ILE A 28 -1.53 7.28 -2.44
N ILE A 29 -0.58 8.13 -2.10
CA ILE A 29 -0.56 8.88 -0.85
C ILE A 29 -1.21 10.24 -1.08
N PHE A 30 -2.19 10.55 -0.23
CA PHE A 30 -2.87 11.84 -0.21
C PHE A 30 -2.52 12.63 1.06
N ALA A 31 -2.35 13.94 0.91
CA ALA A 31 -2.36 14.90 2.00
C ALA A 31 -3.78 15.43 2.20
N TRP A 32 -4.16 15.62 3.45
CA TRP A 32 -5.37 16.33 3.83
C TRP A 32 -4.96 17.71 4.35
N ASP A 33 -5.34 18.74 3.61
CA ASP A 33 -5.02 20.14 3.91
C ASP A 33 -6.21 20.87 4.59
N GLY A 34 -7.24 20.14 5.03
CA GLY A 34 -8.43 20.70 5.70
C GLY A 34 -8.39 20.57 7.23
N ASP A 35 -9.41 21.12 7.89
CA ASP A 35 -9.52 21.05 9.34
C ASP A 35 -10.02 19.68 9.83
N GLY A 36 -9.46 19.22 10.94
CA GLY A 36 -9.80 17.93 11.55
C GLY A 36 -9.43 16.72 10.69
N THR A 37 -9.96 15.55 11.05
CA THR A 37 -9.77 14.30 10.29
C THR A 37 -11.02 13.99 9.48
N PRO A 38 -10.95 13.92 8.14
CA PRO A 38 -12.11 13.67 7.32
C PRO A 38 -12.60 12.23 7.54
N LYS A 39 -13.92 12.04 7.67
CA LYS A 39 -14.52 10.70 7.72
C LYS A 39 -14.59 10.02 6.35
N TRP A 40 -14.59 10.81 5.28
CA TRP A 40 -14.75 10.38 3.90
C TRP A 40 -13.77 11.14 3.02
N ILE A 41 -13.30 10.52 1.94
CA ILE A 41 -12.39 11.16 0.96
C ILE A 41 -13.09 11.63 -0.32
N THR A 42 -14.35 11.22 -0.49
CA THR A 42 -15.23 11.57 -1.61
C THR A 42 -16.58 12.05 -1.10
N ASP A 43 -17.22 12.94 -1.85
CA ASP A 43 -18.59 13.38 -1.61
C ASP A 43 -19.63 12.37 -2.14
N LEU A 44 -20.91 12.68 -1.95
CA LEU A 44 -22.04 11.85 -2.40
C LEU A 44 -22.13 11.68 -3.92
N ASN A 45 -21.48 12.56 -4.68
CA ASN A 45 -21.41 12.50 -6.14
C ASN A 45 -20.16 11.74 -6.63
N GLY A 46 -19.38 11.16 -5.71
CA GLY A 46 -18.13 10.46 -6.02
C GLY A 46 -16.95 11.39 -6.31
N LYS A 47 -17.08 12.71 -6.10
CA LYS A 47 -16.01 13.68 -6.32
C LYS A 47 -15.08 13.70 -5.10
N LYS A 48 -13.77 13.72 -5.32
CA LYS A 48 -12.78 13.88 -4.25
C LYS A 48 -12.96 15.20 -3.52
N LEU A 49 -12.74 15.19 -2.21
CA LEU A 49 -12.76 16.42 -1.42
C LEU A 49 -11.69 17.40 -1.91
N PRO A 50 -12.01 18.71 -2.03
CA PRO A 50 -11.09 19.68 -2.60
C PRO A 50 -9.82 19.91 -1.75
N GLN A 51 -9.87 19.60 -0.46
CA GLN A 51 -8.70 19.68 0.44
C GLN A 51 -7.83 18.41 0.40
N LEU A 52 -8.20 17.40 -0.39
CA LEU A 52 -7.42 16.18 -0.57
C LEU A 52 -6.45 16.34 -1.74
N ARG A 53 -5.16 16.43 -1.45
CA ARG A 53 -4.11 16.64 -2.45
C ARG A 53 -3.29 15.37 -2.65
N LYS A 54 -3.05 14.98 -3.90
CA LYS A 54 -2.15 13.85 -4.22
C LYS A 54 -0.70 14.26 -3.93
N LEU A 55 -0.01 13.52 -3.07
CA LEU A 55 1.42 13.74 -2.79
C LEU A 55 2.31 12.95 -3.74
N CYS A 56 2.12 11.63 -3.76
CA CYS A 56 2.92 10.72 -4.55
C CYS A 56 2.19 9.41 -4.80
N ARG A 57 2.73 8.64 -5.74
CA ARG A 57 2.38 7.23 -5.95
C ARG A 57 3.56 6.38 -5.52
N LEU A 58 3.29 5.39 -4.67
CA LEU A 58 4.23 4.36 -4.28
C LEU A 58 4.10 3.20 -5.27
N GLU A 59 5.22 2.73 -5.78
CA GLU A 59 5.30 1.54 -6.62
C GLU A 59 6.32 0.57 -6.04
N ALA A 60 6.01 -0.72 -6.02
CA ALA A 60 6.94 -1.75 -5.58
C ALA A 60 6.82 -2.99 -6.47
N ASP A 61 7.96 -3.55 -6.82
CA ASP A 61 8.04 -4.89 -7.41
C ASP A 61 7.80 -5.92 -6.30
N ILE A 62 6.79 -6.74 -6.50
CA ILE A 62 6.38 -7.78 -5.55
C ILE A 62 6.59 -9.18 -6.10
N SER A 63 7.24 -9.34 -7.27
CA SER A 63 7.52 -10.64 -7.89
C SER A 63 8.28 -11.58 -6.97
N GLY A 64 9.15 -11.06 -6.11
CA GLY A 64 9.84 -11.84 -5.09
C GLY A 64 8.92 -12.55 -4.07
N LEU A 65 7.63 -12.23 -4.02
CA LEU A 65 6.65 -12.87 -3.14
C LEU A 65 6.07 -14.17 -3.68
N HIS A 66 6.27 -14.50 -4.98
CA HIS A 66 5.69 -15.69 -5.61
C HIS A 66 5.94 -16.97 -4.79
N ASP A 67 7.18 -17.17 -4.34
CA ASP A 67 7.60 -18.37 -3.61
C ASP A 67 7.10 -18.44 -2.16
N SER A 68 6.61 -17.31 -1.64
CA SER A 68 6.08 -17.20 -0.28
C SER A 68 4.58 -17.51 -0.20
N LEU A 69 3.88 -17.46 -1.34
CA LEU A 69 2.44 -17.57 -1.41
C LEU A 69 1.97 -19.01 -1.31
N LYS A 70 1.03 -19.24 -0.39
CA LYS A 70 0.37 -20.53 -0.22
C LYS A 70 -1.11 -20.42 -0.56
N PRO A 71 -1.67 -21.36 -1.32
CA PRO A 71 -3.10 -21.39 -1.58
C PRO A 71 -3.84 -21.60 -0.24
N ARG A 72 -4.81 -20.74 0.01
CA ARG A 72 -5.76 -20.84 1.12
C ARG A 72 -7.05 -21.44 0.59
N ARG A 73 -7.70 -22.27 1.41
CA ARG A 73 -8.99 -22.87 1.06
C ARG A 73 -10.12 -21.92 1.48
N SER A 74 -11.06 -21.65 0.57
CA SER A 74 -12.27 -20.92 0.94
C SER A 74 -13.12 -21.75 1.90
N VAL A 75 -13.67 -21.09 2.92
CA VAL A 75 -14.60 -21.70 3.89
C VAL A 75 -15.90 -22.15 3.20
N PHE A 76 -16.27 -21.51 2.09
CA PHE A 76 -17.52 -21.76 1.36
C PHE A 76 -17.35 -22.71 0.16
N ASN A 77 -16.28 -23.51 0.10
CA ASN A 77 -15.97 -24.40 -1.03
C ASN A 77 -15.87 -23.71 -2.42
N LEU A 78 -15.66 -22.39 -2.46
CA LEU A 78 -15.48 -21.59 -3.69
C LEU A 78 -14.10 -21.79 -4.37
N GLY A 79 -13.40 -22.88 -4.04
CA GLY A 79 -12.03 -23.15 -4.50
C GLY A 79 -10.94 -22.54 -3.63
N SER A 80 -9.70 -22.64 -4.12
CA SER A 80 -8.52 -22.04 -3.49
C SER A 80 -8.35 -20.58 -3.91
N TYR A 81 -7.84 -19.76 -3.00
CA TYR A 81 -7.43 -18.39 -3.26
C TYR A 81 -6.05 -18.13 -2.68
N TYR A 82 -5.41 -17.06 -3.13
CA TYR A 82 -4.14 -16.58 -2.61
C TYR A 82 -4.38 -15.25 -1.91
N GLN A 83 -3.68 -15.05 -0.80
CA GLN A 83 -3.69 -13.79 -0.06
C GLN A 83 -2.27 -13.41 0.30
N THR A 84 -1.90 -12.18 -0.05
CA THR A 84 -0.60 -11.61 0.25
C THR A 84 -0.77 -10.48 1.27
N PRO A 85 -0.44 -10.70 2.56
CA PRO A 85 -0.32 -9.60 3.50
C PRO A 85 0.97 -8.83 3.23
N LEU A 86 0.83 -7.53 3.01
CA LEU A 86 1.92 -6.60 2.78
C LEU A 86 1.77 -5.43 3.76
N THR A 87 2.90 -4.89 4.19
CA THR A 87 2.92 -3.70 5.05
C THR A 87 3.77 -2.65 4.37
N ILE A 88 3.22 -1.47 4.13
CA ILE A 88 3.96 -0.32 3.64
C ILE A 88 4.35 0.52 4.85
N PHE A 89 5.66 0.73 4.98
CA PHE A 89 6.25 1.56 6.01
C PHE A 89 6.67 2.89 5.40
N ILE A 90 6.10 3.99 5.89
CA ILE A 90 6.35 5.34 5.39
C ILE A 90 6.99 6.15 6.52
N LEU A 91 8.17 6.70 6.23
CA LEU A 91 8.86 7.63 7.10
C LEU A 91 8.81 9.03 6.49
N LEU A 92 8.15 9.94 7.20
CA LEU A 92 8.05 11.35 6.87
C LEU A 92 9.02 12.11 7.78
N GLY A 93 10.19 12.44 7.27
CA GLY A 93 11.24 13.15 8.02
C GLY A 93 11.67 14.41 7.28
N GLY A 94 11.32 15.57 7.82
CA GLY A 94 11.78 16.85 7.27
C GLY A 94 11.39 17.07 5.83
N THR A 95 12.38 17.07 4.94
CA THR A 95 12.24 17.25 3.49
C THR A 95 12.17 15.94 2.69
N LYS A 96 12.26 14.78 3.34
CA LYS A 96 12.34 13.48 2.66
C LYS A 96 11.20 12.57 3.08
N LEU A 97 10.51 12.04 2.06
CA LEU A 97 9.62 10.90 2.19
C LEU A 97 10.42 9.65 1.85
N GLN A 98 10.40 8.67 2.73
CA GLN A 98 10.96 7.35 2.50
C GLN A 98 9.86 6.30 2.65
N ALA A 99 9.89 5.28 1.81
CA ALA A 99 8.94 4.18 1.87
C ALA A 99 9.68 2.85 1.74
N ARG A 100 9.18 1.83 2.44
CA ARG A 100 9.64 0.44 2.33
C ARG A 100 8.46 -0.50 2.32
N LEU A 101 8.56 -1.55 1.53
CA LEU A 101 7.62 -2.66 1.56
C LEU A 101 8.14 -3.71 2.54
N ARG A 102 7.27 -4.23 3.40
CA ARG A 102 7.54 -5.35 4.29
C ARG A 102 6.58 -6.49 4.03
N TRP A 103 7.10 -7.72 4.08
CA TRP A 103 6.28 -8.93 4.01
C TRP A 103 6.90 -10.05 4.83
N LYS A 104 6.12 -11.12 5.02
CA LYS A 104 6.58 -12.32 5.71
C LYS A 104 6.78 -13.46 4.72
N GLU A 105 8.04 -13.83 4.49
CA GLU A 105 8.40 -14.99 3.67
C GLU A 105 8.93 -16.12 4.55
N LYS A 106 8.26 -17.28 4.49
CA LYS A 106 8.67 -18.51 5.22
C LYS A 106 8.94 -18.26 6.72
N GLY A 107 8.18 -17.37 7.34
CA GLY A 107 8.34 -17.02 8.76
C GLY A 107 9.25 -15.82 9.04
N THR A 108 10.04 -15.38 8.06
CA THR A 108 11.00 -14.28 8.19
C THR A 108 10.44 -12.99 7.61
N ILE A 109 10.63 -11.86 8.29
CA ILE A 109 10.27 -10.55 7.75
C ILE A 109 11.31 -10.17 6.70
N ARG A 110 10.85 -9.80 5.51
CA ARG A 110 11.67 -9.26 4.43
C ARG A 110 11.25 -7.84 4.12
N GLU A 111 12.21 -7.06 3.63
CA GLU A 111 11.99 -5.70 3.16
C GLU A 111 12.35 -5.61 1.68
N GLY A 112 11.62 -4.75 0.96
CA GLY A 112 11.85 -4.46 -0.46
C GLY A 112 11.80 -2.96 -0.73
N PRO A 113 12.46 -2.52 -1.80
CA PRO A 113 12.46 -1.11 -2.18
C PRO A 113 11.06 -0.68 -2.64
N VAL A 114 10.74 0.58 -2.37
CA VAL A 114 9.55 1.25 -2.91
C VAL A 114 10.03 2.45 -3.71
N THR A 115 9.57 2.54 -4.95
CA THR A 115 9.77 3.71 -5.81
C THR A 115 8.69 4.74 -5.46
N ILE A 116 9.12 5.93 -5.08
CA ILE A 116 8.23 7.07 -4.83
C ILE A 116 8.18 7.88 -6.12
N VAL A 117 7.05 7.81 -6.82
CA VAL A 117 6.78 8.64 -7.99
C VAL A 117 6.06 9.89 -7.52
N PRO A 118 6.68 11.09 -7.61
CA PRO A 118 6.01 12.33 -7.26
C PRO A 118 4.68 12.47 -8.01
N GLY A 119 3.63 12.89 -7.31
CA GLY A 119 2.42 13.32 -8.00
C GLY A 119 2.79 14.57 -8.79
N ALA A 120 2.66 14.53 -10.12
CA ALA A 120 2.63 15.78 -10.87
C ALA A 120 1.59 16.68 -10.20
N LEU A 121 1.97 17.94 -9.96
CA LEU A 121 1.03 19.01 -9.67
C LEU A 121 0.17 19.17 -10.93
N GLU A 122 -0.88 18.37 -11.05
CA GLU A 122 -1.95 18.58 -12.05
C GLU A 122 -2.98 19.55 -11.49
#